data_AF-A0A803PUD1-F1
#
_entry.id   AF-A0A803PUD1-F1
#
_cell.length_a   1.000
_cell.length_b   1.000
_cell.length_c   1.000
_cell.angle_alpha   90.00
_cell.angle_beta   90.00
_cell.angle_gamma   90.00
#
_symmetry.space_group_name_H-M   'P 1'
#
loop_
_entity.id
_entity.type
_entity.pdbx_description
1 polymer ?
#
loop_
_entity_poly.entity_id
_entity_poly.type
_entity_poly.pdbx_seq_one_letter_code
_entity_poly.pdbx_strand_id
1 'polypeptide(L)'
;MNTKFTRWDVEVISDLFNNRDKEFIYRIPISTTNVTDKWYWSKEVSETYSVKSAYKLIQDLKFPTGSPISTDFWKALWALKCPPTVKDMLWRFVSNCLPTCGSLVQRHVRISSSCPICNRGVETVTHFLVSCSFTAACWRSAGLYGGNPGDISFGEWLQDRFNNWELRERHMGGNALLGYLAR
;
A
#
# COMPACT_ATOMS: atom_id res chain seq x y z
N MET A 1 10.57 7.26 38.99
CA MET A 1 10.10 6.47 40.15
C MET A 1 11.20 6.47 41.19
N ASN A 2 10.87 6.63 42.47
CA ASN A 2 11.87 6.51 43.53
C ASN A 2 12.24 5.03 43.68
N THR A 3 13.48 4.65 43.37
CA THR A 3 13.89 3.23 43.35
C THR A 3 13.92 2.58 44.74
N LYS A 4 13.73 3.35 45.82
CA LYS A 4 13.68 2.87 47.20
C LYS A 4 12.25 2.68 47.74
N PHE A 5 11.22 3.26 47.09
CA PHE A 5 9.83 3.21 47.55
C PHE A 5 8.87 3.17 46.35
N THR A 6 7.80 2.36 46.42
CA THR A 6 6.75 2.25 45.39
C THR A 6 5.84 3.49 45.33
N ARG A 7 6.43 4.65 45.05
CA ARG A 7 5.75 5.94 44.92
C ARG A 7 6.32 6.79 43.80
N TRP A 8 5.48 7.70 43.32
CA TRP A 8 5.88 8.76 42.41
C TRP A 8 6.92 9.66 43.06
N ASP A 9 7.91 10.08 42.27
CA ASP A 9 8.91 11.05 42.71
C ASP A 9 8.32 12.46 42.51
N VAL A 10 7.84 13.03 43.60
CA VAL A 10 7.06 14.28 43.58
C VAL A 10 7.89 15.46 43.09
N GLU A 11 9.18 15.50 43.44
CA GLU A 11 10.09 16.58 43.06
C GLU A 11 10.32 16.56 41.54
N VAL A 12 10.68 15.39 40.99
CA VAL A 12 10.89 15.22 39.55
C VAL A 12 9.62 15.53 38.75
N ILE A 13 8.46 15.08 39.23
CA ILE A 13 7.18 15.37 38.57
C ILE A 13 6.85 16.86 38.65
N SER A 14 7.20 17.51 39.77
CA SER A 14 6.93 18.92 39.96
C SER A 14 7.75 19.80 39.03
N ASP A 15 8.99 19.40 38.76
CA ASP A 15 9.95 20.14 37.92
C ASP A 15 9.70 19.96 36.42
N LEU A 16 9.25 18.78 36.00
CA LEU A 16 9.12 18.44 34.56
C LEU A 16 7.73 18.72 33.96
N PHE A 17 6.68 18.74 34.77
CA PHE A 17 5.30 18.76 34.27
C PHE A 17 4.51 19.97 34.79
N ASN A 18 3.51 20.41 34.02
CA ASN A 18 2.57 21.44 34.46
C ASN A 18 1.52 20.86 35.44
N ASN A 19 0.79 21.71 36.17
CA ASN A 19 -0.16 21.26 37.21
C ASN A 19 -1.24 20.30 36.69
N ARG A 20 -1.71 20.48 35.45
CA ARG A 20 -2.71 19.58 34.83
C ARG A 20 -2.13 18.17 34.64
N ASP A 21 -0.94 18.08 34.09
CA ASP A 21 -0.29 16.78 33.83
C ASP A 21 0.14 16.09 35.12
N LYS A 22 0.57 16.85 36.14
CA LYS A 22 0.86 16.32 37.49
C LYS A 22 -0.35 15.57 38.06
N GLU A 23 -1.54 16.17 37.97
CA GLU A 23 -2.77 15.57 38.49
C GLU A 23 -3.10 14.25 37.77
N PHE A 24 -2.87 14.17 36.46
CA PHE A 24 -3.04 12.92 35.71
C PHE A 24 -2.01 11.87 36.09
N ILE A 25 -0.74 12.25 36.24
CA ILE A 25 0.35 11.33 36.60
C ILE A 25 0.08 10.71 37.98
N TYR A 26 -0.35 11.51 38.96
CA TYR A 26 -0.65 10.99 40.31
C TYR A 26 -1.82 10.00 40.35
N ARG A 27 -2.71 10.03 39.35
CA ARG A 27 -3.82 9.07 39.22
C ARG A 27 -3.41 7.75 38.58
N ILE A 28 -2.21 7.67 37.97
CA ILE A 28 -1.71 6.42 37.40
C ILE A 28 -1.33 5.47 38.56
N PRO A 29 -1.99 4.30 38.67
CA PRO A 29 -1.67 3.33 39.71
C PRO A 29 -0.24 2.83 39.55
N ILE A 30 0.52 2.82 40.64
CA ILE A 30 1.86 2.24 40.68
C ILE A 30 1.71 0.75 41.00
N SER A 31 2.44 -0.10 40.27
CA SER A 31 2.49 -1.52 40.57
C SER A 31 2.91 -1.74 42.03
N THR A 32 2.14 -2.54 42.76
CA THR A 32 2.48 -2.99 44.12
C THR A 32 3.57 -4.08 44.11
N THR A 33 3.86 -4.64 42.93
CA THR A 33 4.86 -5.69 42.77
C THR A 33 6.20 -5.05 42.41
N ASN A 34 7.25 -5.37 43.16
CA ASN A 34 8.60 -4.88 42.93
C ASN A 34 9.29 -5.60 41.75
N VAL A 35 8.67 -5.50 40.56
CA VAL A 35 9.22 -6.01 39.30
C VAL A 35 9.89 -4.86 38.58
N THR A 36 11.09 -5.11 38.05
CA THR A 36 11.77 -4.13 37.20
C THR A 36 10.99 -3.93 35.91
N ASP A 37 10.73 -2.67 35.55
CA ASP A 37 10.10 -2.33 34.27
C ASP A 37 10.88 -2.92 33.09
N LYS A 38 10.16 -3.49 32.14
CA LYS A 38 10.70 -4.03 30.90
C LYS A 38 9.92 -3.51 29.71
N TRP A 39 10.63 -3.19 28.64
CA TRP A 39 10.02 -2.96 27.34
C TRP A 39 9.50 -4.28 26.78
N TYR A 40 8.24 -4.31 26.35
CA TYR A 40 7.65 -5.46 25.67
C TYR A 40 7.04 -5.03 24.34
N TRP A 41 7.11 -5.93 23.37
CA TRP A 41 6.53 -5.72 22.05
C TRP A 41 5.23 -6.51 21.93
N SER A 42 4.09 -5.82 21.94
CA SER A 42 2.75 -6.42 21.97
C SER A 42 2.35 -7.21 20.71
N LYS A 43 3.19 -7.22 19.67
CA LYS A 43 2.91 -7.91 18.40
C LYS A 43 3.66 -9.24 18.25
N GLU A 44 4.42 -9.67 19.26
CA GLU A 44 5.02 -11.00 19.30
C GLU A 44 4.82 -11.65 20.67
N VAL A 45 4.60 -12.96 20.66
CA VAL A 45 4.46 -13.78 21.88
C VAL A 45 5.78 -13.88 22.65
N SER A 46 6.92 -13.77 21.96
CA SER A 46 8.25 -13.69 22.58
C SER A 46 8.47 -12.38 23.35
N GLU A 47 7.55 -11.42 23.26
CA GLU A 47 7.62 -10.08 23.88
C GLU A 47 8.82 -9.24 23.44
N THR A 48 9.65 -9.76 22.53
CA THR A 48 10.83 -9.09 21.99
C THR A 48 10.49 -8.33 20.72
N TYR A 49 11.08 -7.14 20.58
CA TYR A 49 10.97 -6.38 19.36
C TYR A 49 11.78 -7.04 18.23
N SER A 50 11.18 -7.15 17.05
CA SER A 50 11.91 -7.46 15.82
C SER A 50 11.51 -6.49 14.72
N VAL A 51 12.46 -6.16 13.84
CA VAL A 51 12.18 -5.35 12.63
C VAL A 51 11.09 -6.03 11.79
N LYS A 52 11.05 -7.37 11.78
CA LYS A 52 10.08 -8.15 11.03
C LYS A 52 8.64 -7.94 11.52
N SER A 53 8.37 -8.02 12.82
CA SER A 53 7.02 -7.79 13.35
C SER A 53 6.62 -6.32 13.32
N ALA A 54 7.56 -5.40 13.52
CA ALA A 54 7.31 -3.98 13.32
C ALA A 54 6.91 -3.67 11.86
N TYR A 55 7.64 -4.21 10.89
CA TYR A 55 7.30 -4.06 9.48
C TYR A 55 5.94 -4.68 9.16
N LYS A 56 5.66 -5.89 9.66
CA LYS A 56 4.37 -6.55 9.49
C LYS A 56 3.23 -5.68 10.03
N LEU A 57 3.36 -5.14 11.24
CA LEU A 57 2.37 -4.23 11.83
C LEU A 57 2.12 -3.01 10.92
N ILE A 58 3.18 -2.39 10.41
CA ILE A 58 3.05 -1.23 9.51
C ILE A 58 2.32 -1.61 8.23
N GLN A 59 2.59 -2.78 7.66
CA GLN A 59 1.89 -3.27 6.47
C GLN A 59 0.41 -3.53 6.77
N ASP A 60 0.10 -4.19 7.89
CA ASP A 60 -1.27 -4.48 8.30
C ASP A 60 -2.07 -3.17 8.57
N LEU A 61 -1.42 -2.14 9.12
CA LEU A 61 -2.02 -0.82 9.32
C LEU A 61 -2.23 -0.04 8.02
N LYS A 62 -1.32 -0.17 7.06
CA LYS A 62 -1.45 0.47 5.74
C LYS A 62 -2.54 -0.19 4.89
N PHE A 63 -2.78 -1.49 5.08
CA PHE A 63 -3.73 -2.27 4.30
C PHE A 63 -4.63 -3.11 5.24
N PRO A 64 -5.61 -2.48 5.93
CA PRO A 64 -6.40 -3.12 7.01
C PRO A 64 -7.24 -4.32 6.56
N THR A 65 -7.61 -4.38 5.28
CA THR A 65 -8.38 -5.46 4.64
C THR A 65 -7.50 -6.46 3.87
N GLY A 66 -6.18 -6.42 4.09
CA GLY A 66 -5.19 -7.05 3.22
C GLY A 66 -4.88 -6.17 2.00
N SER A 67 -3.78 -6.49 1.32
CA SER A 67 -3.47 -5.91 0.02
C SER A 67 -4.64 -6.22 -0.92
N PRO A 68 -5.22 -5.21 -1.62
CA PRO A 68 -6.26 -5.48 -2.63
C PRO A 68 -5.74 -6.38 -3.77
N ILE A 69 -4.41 -6.51 -3.85
CA ILE A 69 -3.71 -7.34 -4.81
C ILE A 69 -3.28 -8.65 -4.16
N SER A 70 -3.70 -9.77 -4.76
CA SER A 70 -3.44 -11.10 -4.23
C SER A 70 -1.97 -11.53 -4.43
N THR A 71 -1.48 -12.40 -3.56
CA THR A 71 -0.14 -13.01 -3.72
C THR A 71 -0.05 -13.81 -5.03
N ASP A 72 -1.15 -14.44 -5.45
CA ASP A 72 -1.17 -15.22 -6.68
C ASP A 72 -1.11 -14.34 -7.94
N PHE A 73 -1.69 -13.14 -7.91
CA PHE A 73 -1.49 -12.15 -8.96
C PHE A 73 -0.01 -11.82 -9.14
N TRP A 74 0.72 -11.61 -8.05
CA TRP A 74 2.16 -11.34 -8.13
C TRP A 74 2.93 -12.52 -8.72
N LYS A 75 2.61 -13.75 -8.33
CA LYS A 75 3.22 -14.95 -8.93
C LYS A 75 2.95 -15.02 -10.44
N ALA A 76 1.71 -14.76 -10.86
CA ALA A 76 1.33 -14.75 -12.27
C ALA A 76 2.06 -13.67 -13.07
N LEU A 77 2.14 -12.44 -12.53
CA LEU A 77 2.87 -11.33 -13.14
C LEU A 77 4.35 -11.67 -13.36
N TRP A 78 5.00 -12.27 -12.36
CA TRP A 78 6.40 -12.67 -12.47
C TRP A 78 6.62 -13.88 -13.39
N ALA A 79 5.62 -14.75 -13.54
CA ALA A 79 5.65 -15.89 -14.46
C ALA A 79 5.45 -15.53 -15.94
N LEU A 80 5.05 -14.29 -16.27
CA LEU A 80 4.86 -13.84 -17.65
C LEU A 80 6.10 -14.10 -18.51
N LYS A 81 5.87 -14.58 -19.74
CA LYS A 81 6.94 -14.77 -20.74
C LYS A 81 7.21 -13.47 -21.50
N CYS A 82 7.67 -12.44 -20.80
CA CYS A 82 8.02 -11.15 -21.36
C CYS A 82 9.39 -10.66 -20.85
N PRO A 83 10.03 -9.67 -21.51
CA PRO A 83 11.29 -9.11 -21.06
C PRO A 83 11.22 -8.61 -19.61
N PRO A 84 12.32 -8.73 -18.82
CA PRO A 84 12.35 -8.26 -17.43
C PRO A 84 11.97 -6.78 -17.27
N THR A 85 12.29 -5.94 -18.26
CA THR A 85 11.93 -4.51 -18.28
C THR A 85 10.42 -4.29 -18.28
N VAL A 86 9.66 -5.15 -18.96
CA VAL A 86 8.19 -5.09 -18.97
C VAL A 86 7.63 -5.50 -17.62
N LYS A 87 8.20 -6.53 -16.98
CA LYS A 87 7.79 -6.97 -15.63
C LYS A 87 8.03 -5.89 -14.59
N ASP A 88 9.20 -5.26 -14.61
CA ASP A 88 9.54 -4.12 -13.75
C ASP A 88 8.54 -2.97 -13.95
N MET A 89 8.27 -2.62 -15.20
CA MET A 89 7.31 -1.57 -15.54
C MET A 89 5.91 -1.88 -14.97
N LEU A 90 5.40 -3.11 -15.18
CA LEU A 90 4.11 -3.55 -14.64
C LEU A 90 4.10 -3.51 -13.11
N TRP A 91 5.17 -3.98 -12.45
CA TRP A 91 5.31 -3.90 -11.00
C TRP A 91 5.22 -2.45 -10.51
N ARG A 92 5.94 -1.52 -11.15
CA ARG A 92 5.89 -0.09 -10.79
C ARG A 92 4.51 0.53 -10.96
N PHE A 93 3.77 0.14 -12.00
CA PHE A 93 2.40 0.59 -12.22
C PHE A 93 1.46 0.09 -11.14
N VAL A 94 1.52 -1.21 -10.86
CA VAL A 94 0.67 -1.89 -9.88
C VAL A 94 0.95 -1.38 -8.46
N SER A 95 2.21 -1.14 -8.13
CA SER A 95 2.63 -0.56 -6.84
C SER A 95 2.40 0.96 -6.74
N ASN A 96 1.77 1.60 -7.74
CA ASN A 96 1.50 3.03 -7.79
C ASN A 96 2.74 3.90 -7.50
N CYS A 97 3.92 3.46 -7.97
CA CYS A 97 5.22 4.09 -7.71
C CYS A 97 5.63 5.08 -8.81
N LEU A 98 4.76 5.36 -9.78
CA LEU A 98 5.04 6.32 -10.83
C LEU A 98 4.90 7.76 -10.33
N PRO A 99 5.76 8.68 -10.81
CA PRO A 99 5.64 10.10 -10.53
C PRO A 99 4.51 10.72 -11.38
N THR A 100 3.26 10.34 -11.15
CA THR A 100 2.11 10.97 -11.81
C THR A 100 1.93 12.40 -11.33
N CYS A 101 1.35 13.29 -12.15
CA CYS A 101 1.11 14.67 -11.73
C CYS A 101 0.26 14.74 -10.45
N GLY A 102 -0.75 13.86 -10.29
CA GLY A 102 -1.52 13.75 -9.06
C GLY A 102 -0.66 13.42 -7.84
N SER A 103 0.24 12.44 -7.95
CA SER A 103 1.17 12.07 -6.86
C SER A 103 2.20 13.15 -6.55
N LEU A 104 2.67 13.88 -7.56
CA LEU A 104 3.62 14.99 -7.37
C LEU A 104 2.98 16.17 -6.64
N VAL A 105 1.73 16.51 -6.98
CA VAL A 105 0.97 17.54 -6.27
C VAL A 105 0.72 17.16 -4.81
N GLN A 106 0.39 15.89 -4.53
CA GLN A 106 0.29 15.38 -3.16
C GLN A 106 1.60 15.50 -2.36
N ARG A 107 2.73 15.53 -3.05
CA ARG A 107 4.07 15.75 -2.47
C ARG A 107 4.50 17.22 -2.51
N HIS A 108 3.55 18.15 -2.67
CA HIS A 108 3.76 19.60 -2.66
C HIS A 108 4.64 20.13 -3.80
N VAL A 109 4.76 19.38 -4.91
CA VAL A 109 5.41 19.88 -6.13
C VAL A 109 4.44 20.82 -6.85
N ARG A 110 4.92 22.02 -7.21
CA ARG A 110 4.12 23.07 -7.85
C ARG A 110 3.93 22.82 -9.34
N ILE A 111 3.05 21.90 -9.69
CA ILE A 111 2.63 21.61 -11.06
C ILE A 111 1.11 21.46 -11.14
N SER A 112 0.55 21.47 -12.35
CA SER A 112 -0.84 21.09 -12.56
C SER A 112 -1.03 19.60 -12.27
N SER A 113 -2.12 19.23 -11.60
CA SER A 113 -2.49 17.82 -11.41
C SER A 113 -3.12 17.19 -12.65
N SER A 114 -3.45 17.99 -13.67
CA SER A 114 -4.14 17.53 -14.88
C SER A 114 -3.31 16.53 -15.69
N CYS A 115 -3.99 15.55 -16.27
CA CYS A 115 -3.39 14.63 -17.23
C CYS A 115 -2.80 15.39 -18.43
N PRO A 116 -1.49 15.24 -18.72
CA PRO A 116 -0.84 15.98 -19.80
C PRO A 116 -1.29 15.54 -21.20
N ILE A 117 -1.91 14.35 -21.31
CA ILE A 117 -2.37 13.80 -22.58
C ILE A 117 -3.78 14.28 -22.92
N CYS A 118 -4.76 14.04 -22.05
CA CYS A 118 -6.16 14.32 -22.34
C CYS A 118 -6.65 15.64 -21.76
N ASN A 119 -5.94 16.21 -20.79
CA ASN A 119 -6.30 17.41 -20.04
C ASN A 119 -7.71 17.35 -19.39
N ARG A 120 -8.23 16.15 -19.09
CA ARG A 120 -9.59 15.89 -18.58
C ARG A 120 -9.58 15.09 -17.29
N GLY A 121 -8.94 15.63 -16.25
CA GLY A 121 -8.91 15.05 -14.90
C GLY A 121 -7.51 14.94 -14.32
N VAL A 122 -7.42 14.52 -13.06
CA VAL A 122 -6.15 14.34 -12.35
C VAL A 122 -5.39 13.15 -12.96
N GLU A 123 -4.11 13.33 -13.24
CA GLU A 123 -3.24 12.24 -13.66
C GLU A 123 -2.98 11.30 -12.49
N THR A 124 -3.65 10.15 -12.53
CA THR A 124 -3.35 8.98 -11.69
C THR A 124 -2.85 7.85 -12.59
N VAL A 125 -2.25 6.80 -12.02
CA VAL A 125 -1.82 5.63 -12.80
C VAL A 125 -3.00 4.98 -13.52
N THR A 126 -4.14 4.82 -12.82
CA THR A 126 -5.38 4.30 -13.42
C THR A 126 -5.89 5.18 -14.56
N HIS A 127 -5.84 6.50 -14.38
CA HIS A 127 -6.24 7.42 -15.44
C HIS A 127 -5.30 7.31 -16.64
N PHE A 128 -4.00 7.47 -16.43
CA PHE A 128 -3.00 7.43 -17.48
C PHE A 128 -3.03 6.11 -18.28
N LEU A 129 -3.14 4.96 -17.61
CA LEU A 129 -3.06 3.64 -18.25
C LEU A 129 -4.40 3.08 -18.73
N VAL A 130 -5.55 3.58 -18.26
CA VAL A 130 -6.84 2.93 -18.55
C VAL A 130 -7.93 3.93 -18.95
N SER A 131 -8.26 4.91 -18.10
CA SER A 131 -9.45 5.75 -18.30
C SER A 131 -9.20 7.04 -19.08
N CYS A 132 -7.94 7.41 -19.31
CA CYS A 132 -7.56 8.51 -20.21
C CYS A 132 -8.14 8.25 -21.60
N SER A 133 -8.74 9.27 -22.23
CA SER A 133 -9.41 9.13 -23.52
C SER A 133 -8.50 8.57 -24.61
N PHE A 134 -7.21 8.96 -24.58
CA PHE A 134 -6.19 8.44 -25.48
C PHE A 134 -5.94 6.95 -25.24
N THR A 135 -5.61 6.57 -24.01
CA THR A 135 -5.28 5.18 -23.67
C THR A 135 -6.47 4.25 -23.82
N ALA A 136 -7.67 4.71 -23.47
CA ALA A 136 -8.92 4.01 -23.74
C ALA A 136 -9.13 3.77 -25.24
N ALA A 137 -8.76 4.71 -26.11
CA ALA A 137 -8.81 4.49 -27.56
C ALA A 137 -7.79 3.43 -28.00
N CYS A 138 -6.55 3.46 -27.50
CA CYS A 138 -5.54 2.43 -27.76
C CYS A 138 -6.04 1.03 -27.38
N TRP A 139 -6.62 0.87 -26.18
CA TRP A 139 -7.17 -0.40 -25.74
C TRP A 139 -8.33 -0.88 -26.61
N ARG A 140 -9.18 0.04 -27.10
CA ARG A 140 -10.29 -0.31 -28.01
C ARG A 140 -9.75 -0.79 -29.35
N SER A 141 -8.76 -0.10 -29.91
CA SER A 141 -8.10 -0.51 -31.15
C SER A 141 -7.41 -1.87 -31.02
N ALA A 142 -6.88 -2.21 -29.84
CA ALA A 142 -6.30 -3.52 -29.56
C ALA A 142 -7.35 -4.62 -29.26
N GLY A 143 -8.64 -4.29 -29.16
CA GLY A 143 -9.69 -5.24 -28.77
C GLY A 143 -9.64 -5.65 -27.29
N LEU A 144 -8.91 -4.91 -26.46
CA LEU A 144 -8.64 -5.21 -25.05
C LEU A 144 -9.34 -4.25 -24.08
N TYR A 145 -10.19 -3.36 -24.60
CA TYR A 145 -10.92 -2.41 -23.76
C TYR A 145 -11.98 -3.11 -22.92
N GLY A 146 -11.69 -3.28 -21.64
CA GLY A 146 -12.63 -3.90 -20.68
C GLY A 146 -13.57 -2.92 -19.98
N GLY A 147 -13.68 -1.67 -20.43
CA GLY A 147 -14.49 -0.64 -19.76
C GLY A 147 -13.72 0.22 -18.76
N ASN A 148 -14.39 1.26 -18.26
CA ASN A 148 -13.81 2.20 -17.30
C ASN A 148 -13.68 1.53 -15.92
N PRO A 149 -12.49 1.55 -15.28
CA PRO A 149 -12.29 1.01 -13.93
C PRO A 149 -13.17 1.64 -12.84
N GLY A 150 -13.74 2.82 -13.07
CA GLY A 150 -14.37 3.58 -11.99
C GLY A 150 -13.32 3.98 -10.96
N ASP A 151 -13.59 3.73 -9.68
CA ASP A 151 -12.74 4.16 -8.55
C ASP A 151 -11.74 3.10 -8.07
N ILE A 152 -11.58 1.97 -8.78
CA ILE A 152 -10.59 0.95 -8.41
C ILE A 152 -9.17 1.35 -8.82
N SER A 153 -8.18 0.84 -8.09
CA SER A 153 -6.77 1.03 -8.44
C SER A 153 -6.41 0.29 -9.73
N PHE A 154 -5.33 0.75 -10.40
CA PHE A 154 -4.81 0.06 -11.59
C PHE A 154 -4.48 -1.41 -11.29
N GLY A 155 -3.95 -1.70 -10.10
CA GLY A 155 -3.64 -3.07 -9.67
C GLY A 155 -4.87 -3.96 -9.60
N GLU A 156 -5.97 -3.48 -9.01
CA GLU A 156 -7.24 -4.22 -8.95
C GLU A 156 -7.84 -4.43 -10.33
N TRP A 157 -7.83 -3.38 -11.16
CA TRP A 157 -8.28 -3.50 -12.56
C TRP A 157 -7.47 -4.54 -13.32
N LEU A 158 -6.13 -4.52 -13.18
CA LEU A 158 -5.26 -5.46 -13.86
C LEU A 158 -5.46 -6.89 -13.34
N GLN A 159 -5.61 -7.08 -12.03
CA GLN A 159 -5.88 -8.39 -11.44
C GLN A 159 -7.20 -8.99 -11.93
N ASP A 160 -8.27 -8.19 -12.00
CA ASP A 160 -9.55 -8.64 -12.59
C ASP A 160 -9.35 -9.13 -14.04
N ARG A 161 -8.56 -8.41 -14.84
CA ARG A 161 -8.25 -8.84 -16.21
C ARG A 161 -7.44 -10.12 -16.27
N PHE A 162 -6.45 -10.29 -15.41
CA PHE A 162 -5.68 -11.54 -15.32
C PHE A 162 -6.58 -12.73 -15.01
N ASN A 163 -7.47 -12.59 -14.02
CA ASN A 163 -8.38 -13.66 -13.63
C ASN A 163 -9.39 -13.99 -14.74
N ASN A 164 -9.90 -12.96 -15.43
CA ASN A 164 -10.86 -13.13 -16.52
C ASN A 164 -10.21 -13.61 -17.84
N TRP A 165 -8.90 -13.43 -18.00
CA TRP A 165 -8.14 -13.91 -19.15
C TRP A 165 -8.07 -15.45 -19.18
N GLU A 166 -7.75 -16.08 -18.05
CA GLU A 166 -7.67 -17.56 -17.95
C GLU A 166 -9.01 -18.26 -18.27
N LEU A 167 -10.14 -17.60 -17.97
CA LEU A 167 -11.48 -18.10 -18.32
C LEU A 167 -11.75 -18.06 -19.83
N ARG A 168 -11.23 -17.05 -20.54
CA ARG A 168 -11.40 -16.94 -22.00
C ARG A 168 -10.57 -17.96 -22.78
N GLU A 169 -9.38 -18.30 -22.30
CA GLU A 169 -8.55 -19.34 -22.92
C GLU A 169 -9.16 -20.75 -22.78
N ARG A 170 -9.86 -21.05 -21.67
CA ARG A 170 -10.60 -22.32 -21.52
C ARG A 170 -11.78 -22.47 -22.48
N HIS A 171 -12.41 -21.37 -22.90
CA HIS A 171 -13.54 -21.40 -23.84
C HIS A 171 -13.13 -21.30 -25.32
N MET A 172 -11.91 -20.82 -25.63
CA MET A 172 -11.42 -20.63 -27.01
C MET A 172 -10.35 -21.64 -27.46
N GLY A 173 -10.35 -22.86 -26.90
CA GLY A 173 -9.61 -23.99 -27.47
C GLY A 173 -8.14 -23.70 -27.82
N GLY A 174 -7.32 -23.40 -26.81
CA GLY A 174 -5.88 -23.74 -26.76
C GLY A 174 -4.91 -23.28 -27.87
N ASN A 175 -5.30 -22.52 -28.90
CA ASN A 175 -4.39 -22.24 -30.02
C ASN A 175 -4.57 -20.88 -30.72
N ALA A 176 -4.97 -19.85 -29.98
CA ALA A 176 -4.86 -18.49 -30.48
C ALA A 176 -4.36 -17.59 -29.36
N LEU A 177 -3.27 -16.84 -29.61
CA LEU A 177 -2.72 -15.72 -28.83
C LEU A 177 -1.30 -15.86 -28.25
N LEU A 178 -0.52 -16.90 -28.63
CA LEU A 178 0.96 -16.78 -28.60
C LEU A 178 1.51 -15.82 -29.69
N GLY A 179 0.66 -15.22 -30.52
CA GLY A 179 1.05 -14.37 -31.65
C GLY A 179 1.10 -12.86 -31.39
N TYR A 180 0.54 -12.34 -30.29
CA TYR A 180 0.31 -10.89 -30.14
C TYR A 180 1.17 -10.18 -29.09
N LEU A 181 1.97 -10.91 -28.29
CA LEU A 181 2.98 -10.32 -27.40
C LEU A 181 4.41 -10.81 -27.69
N ALA A 182 4.59 -11.51 -28.81
CA ALA A 182 5.89 -11.98 -29.31
C ALA A 182 6.19 -11.43 -30.72
N ARG A 183 5.85 -10.16 -30.97
CA ARG A 183 6.42 -9.35 -32.04
C ARG A 183 6.80 -7.99 -31.50
#